data_AF-A0A8K0K2S0-F1
#
_entry.id   AF-A0A8K0K2S0-F1
#
_cell.length_a   1.000
_cell.length_b   1.000
_cell.length_c   1.000
_cell.angle_alpha   90.00
_cell.angle_beta   90.00
_cell.angle_gamma   90.00
#
_symmetry.space_group_name_H-M   'P 1'
#
loop_
_entity.id
_entity.type
_entity.pdbx_description
1 polymer ?
#
loop_
_entity_poly.entity_id
_entity_poly.type
_entity_poly.pdbx_seq_one_letter_code
_entity_poly.pdbx_strand_id
1 'polypeptide(L)'
;MPQLTPRRRNQVAGMLAANMGVCEFVLCARISSVVDLGKPENLHGLAERIAAAESVSFLSSQMLLLQPYLESLLAQRQTSRPQGYHQPQGTPSHAARHFLTQFYSQTVNVADELRRPIYLCVSKNAVNIRQILNLMSQVDWEVPDVMSEHSSYIDILLRELQVFAMRLEEVGSRVPVPSSVHIVLWQQVIALVCDTFVEGFANAGRHCSNGGRGLMQLDFTQFLSKVEVILGSSNSGGCRGRGVQGNTWRNCIFGSNKGRVEAYVKAFYQPETGLEQWIRDHGMEYSTKQLTALVGCVSQNNKKSRQRLMNIIEEMDRSGR
;
A
#
# COMPACT_ATOMS: atom_id res chain seq x y z
N MET A 1 5.60 13.30 -18.94
CA MET A 1 5.48 14.00 -17.64
C MET A 1 6.11 15.38 -17.81
N PRO A 2 5.34 16.48 -17.79
CA PRO A 2 5.92 17.81 -18.01
C PRO A 2 6.78 18.18 -16.80
N GLN A 3 8.04 18.49 -17.07
CA GLN A 3 9.03 18.96 -16.09
C GLN A 3 8.56 20.30 -15.52
N LEU A 4 8.16 20.33 -14.25
CA LEU A 4 7.79 21.56 -13.54
C LEU A 4 9.04 22.41 -13.31
N THR A 5 9.01 23.65 -13.82
CA THR A 5 10.11 24.61 -13.72
C THR A 5 10.45 24.98 -12.26
N PRO A 6 11.71 25.32 -11.94
CA PRO A 6 12.21 25.52 -10.56
C PRO A 6 11.46 26.58 -9.74
N ARG A 7 10.80 27.54 -10.41
CA ARG A 7 10.12 28.68 -9.78
C ARG A 7 8.87 28.31 -8.97
N ARG A 8 8.14 27.24 -9.32
CA ARG A 8 6.94 26.83 -8.58
C ARG A 8 7.21 25.99 -7.33
N ARG A 9 8.42 25.42 -7.20
CA ARG A 9 8.80 24.59 -6.04
C ARG A 9 9.07 25.43 -4.78
N ASN A 10 9.60 26.64 -4.96
CA ASN A 10 9.87 27.58 -3.86
C ASN A 10 8.60 28.24 -3.29
N GLN A 11 7.51 28.29 -4.07
CA GLN A 11 6.29 28.97 -3.64
C GLN A 11 5.48 28.13 -2.64
N VAL A 12 5.52 26.80 -2.77
CA VAL A 12 4.85 25.88 -1.82
C VAL A 12 5.67 25.72 -0.53
N ALA A 13 7.01 25.72 -0.62
CA ALA A 13 7.89 25.73 0.54
C ALA A 13 7.77 27.03 1.36
N GLY A 14 7.57 28.18 0.69
CA GLY A 14 7.35 29.47 1.35
C GLY A 14 6.05 29.57 2.14
N MET A 15 4.97 28.90 1.70
CA MET A 15 3.68 28.93 2.41
C MET A 15 3.68 28.13 3.71
N LEU A 16 4.45 27.05 3.81
CA LEU A 16 4.61 26.29 5.07
C LEU A 16 5.55 26.99 6.05
N ALA A 17 6.58 27.69 5.56
CA ALA A 17 7.52 28.43 6.39
C ALA A 17 6.90 29.68 7.04
N ALA A 18 5.96 30.34 6.37
CA ALA A 18 5.32 31.57 6.85
C ALA A 18 4.50 31.37 8.15
N ASN A 19 4.00 30.16 8.41
CA ASN A 19 3.18 29.88 9.60
C ASN A 19 4.00 29.48 10.85
N MET A 20 5.31 29.28 10.75
CA MET A 20 6.10 28.76 11.88
C MET A 20 7.17 29.71 12.43
N GLY A 21 7.45 30.87 11.81
CA GLY A 21 8.46 31.79 12.35
C GLY A 21 9.84 31.13 12.60
N VAL A 22 10.16 30.06 11.87
CA VAL A 22 11.43 29.34 11.96
C VAL A 22 12.34 29.83 10.84
N CYS A 23 13.56 30.22 11.24
CA CYS A 23 14.62 30.78 10.40
C CYS A 23 14.77 30.13 9.01
N GLU A 24 15.04 31.02 8.06
CA GLU A 24 15.17 30.90 6.61
C GLU A 24 16.36 30.03 6.10
N PHE A 25 16.86 29.05 6.87
CA PHE A 25 18.11 28.32 6.55
C PHE A 25 18.00 26.80 6.52
N VAL A 26 16.84 26.22 6.19
CA VAL A 26 16.81 24.81 5.81
C VAL A 26 17.27 24.69 4.37
N LEU A 27 18.58 24.46 4.19
CA LEU A 27 19.16 24.11 2.88
C LEU A 27 18.33 22.99 2.26
N CYS A 28 17.97 23.16 0.98
CA CYS A 28 17.20 22.15 0.26
C CYS A 28 17.98 20.83 0.28
N ALA A 29 17.37 19.76 0.81
CA ALA A 29 18.01 18.46 0.93
C ALA A 29 18.47 17.97 -0.45
N ARG A 30 19.77 17.71 -0.59
CA ARG A 30 20.37 17.13 -1.81
C ARG A 30 20.76 15.70 -1.52
N ILE A 31 20.37 14.79 -2.41
CA ILE A 31 20.84 13.41 -2.35
C ILE A 31 22.34 13.38 -2.63
N SER A 32 23.10 12.61 -1.84
CA SER A 32 24.52 12.41 -2.09
C SER A 32 24.72 11.70 -3.42
N SER A 33 25.74 12.10 -4.19
CA SER A 33 26.10 11.48 -5.47
C SER A 33 26.54 10.02 -5.33
N VAL A 34 26.83 9.57 -4.10
CA VAL A 34 27.20 8.19 -3.78
C VAL A 34 25.96 7.28 -3.73
N VAL A 35 24.76 7.85 -3.51
CA VAL A 35 23.52 7.07 -3.39
C VAL A 35 22.99 6.72 -4.77
N ASP A 36 23.01 5.43 -5.09
CA ASP A 36 22.51 4.90 -6.35
C ASP A 36 21.09 4.34 -6.18
N LEU A 37 20.10 5.09 -6.67
CA LEU A 37 18.69 4.69 -6.66
C LEU A 37 18.28 3.88 -7.91
N GLY A 38 19.16 3.75 -8.91
CA GLY A 38 18.85 3.14 -10.19
C GLY A 38 19.04 1.62 -10.20
N LYS A 39 19.91 1.10 -9.33
CA LYS A 39 20.26 -0.33 -9.33
C LYS A 39 19.13 -1.20 -8.76
N PRO A 40 18.71 -2.26 -9.47
CA PRO A 40 17.73 -3.20 -8.93
C PRO A 40 18.33 -4.15 -7.88
N GLU A 41 19.65 -4.38 -7.92
CA GLU A 41 20.38 -5.26 -7.00
C GLU A 41 20.37 -4.74 -5.56
N ASN A 42 20.46 -3.42 -5.36
CA ASN A 42 20.39 -2.78 -4.04
C ASN A 42 18.96 -2.37 -3.66
N LEU A 43 17.95 -2.91 -4.35
CA LEU A 43 16.55 -2.56 -4.18
C LEU A 43 16.31 -1.04 -4.26
N HIS A 44 16.93 -0.37 -5.23
CA HIS A 44 16.77 1.07 -5.49
C HIS A 44 17.16 1.95 -4.29
N GLY A 45 18.29 1.61 -3.65
CA GLY A 45 18.82 2.29 -2.48
C GLY A 45 18.01 2.03 -1.21
N LEU A 46 17.58 0.77 -0.98
CA LEU A 46 16.75 0.44 0.19
C LEU A 46 17.46 0.74 1.52
N ALA A 47 18.77 0.49 1.61
CA ALA A 47 19.55 0.75 2.82
C ALA A 47 19.47 2.24 3.23
N GLU A 48 19.64 3.15 2.29
CA GLU A 48 19.57 4.59 2.51
C GLU A 48 18.14 5.04 2.84
N ARG A 49 17.14 4.40 2.23
CA ARG A 49 15.72 4.65 2.55
C ARG A 49 15.36 4.22 3.95
N ILE A 50 15.87 3.08 4.42
CA ILE A 50 15.69 2.61 5.79
C ILE A 50 16.35 3.60 6.76
N ALA A 51 17.60 3.98 6.49
CA ALA A 51 18.29 4.97 7.31
C ALA A 51 17.48 6.28 7.41
N ALA A 52 16.95 6.78 6.29
CA ALA A 52 16.14 8.00 6.27
C ALA A 52 14.80 7.85 7.02
N ALA A 53 14.02 6.82 6.72
CA ALA A 53 12.69 6.63 7.30
C ALA A 53 12.77 6.32 8.81
N GLU A 54 13.64 5.40 9.20
CA GLU A 54 13.73 4.98 10.60
C GLU A 54 14.40 6.03 11.49
N SER A 55 15.27 6.89 10.93
CA SER A 55 15.76 8.07 11.66
C SER A 55 14.63 9.03 12.01
N VAL A 56 13.71 9.29 11.06
CA VAL A 56 12.56 10.17 11.29
C VAL A 56 11.57 9.55 12.29
N SER A 57 11.27 8.26 12.16
CA SER A 57 10.44 7.52 13.11
C SER A 57 11.04 7.50 14.52
N PHE A 58 12.36 7.34 14.63
CA PHE A 58 13.05 7.38 15.91
C PHE A 58 12.96 8.77 16.54
N LEU A 59 13.22 9.84 15.77
CA LEU A 59 13.08 11.22 16.26
C LEU A 59 11.65 11.51 16.73
N SER A 60 10.64 11.04 15.98
CA SER A 60 9.24 11.15 16.39
C SER A 60 9.00 10.47 17.75
N SER A 61 9.52 9.26 17.93
CA SER A 61 9.42 8.54 19.20
C SER A 61 10.11 9.28 20.35
N GLN A 62 11.28 9.89 20.12
CA GLN A 62 11.94 10.72 21.14
C GLN A 62 11.13 11.98 21.47
N MET A 63 10.51 12.61 20.47
CA MET A 63 9.62 13.76 20.70
C MET A 63 8.41 13.36 21.54
N LEU A 64 7.78 12.21 21.28
CA LEU A 64 6.67 11.72 22.09
C LEU A 64 7.04 11.54 23.56
N LEU A 65 8.25 11.07 23.86
CA LEU A 65 8.75 10.97 25.23
C LEU A 65 8.93 12.35 25.89
N LEU A 66 9.30 13.38 25.11
CA LEU A 66 9.47 14.74 25.60
C LEU A 66 8.15 15.51 25.75
N GLN A 67 7.06 15.05 25.14
CA GLN A 67 5.78 15.77 25.13
C GLN A 67 5.30 16.18 26.54
N PRO A 68 5.21 15.28 27.54
CA PRO A 68 4.69 15.65 28.86
C PRO A 68 5.56 16.70 29.56
N TYR A 69 6.88 16.62 29.35
CA TYR A 69 7.81 17.59 29.90
C TYR A 69 7.59 18.99 29.30
N LEU A 70 7.46 19.10 27.98
CA LEU A 70 7.19 20.37 27.29
C LEU A 70 5.84 20.97 27.73
N GLU A 71 4.82 20.13 27.90
CA GLU A 71 3.51 20.55 28.40
C GLU A 71 3.60 21.07 29.85
N SER A 72 4.40 20.43 30.71
CA SER A 72 4.62 20.87 32.09
C SER A 72 5.34 22.22 32.17
N LEU A 73 6.35 22.45 31.32
CA LEU A 73 7.05 23.73 31.23
C LEU A 73 6.12 24.88 30.80
N LEU A 74 5.21 24.61 29.86
CA LEU A 74 4.21 25.59 29.43
C LEU A 74 3.17 25.87 30.52
N ALA A 75 2.80 24.87 31.34
CA ALA A 75 1.88 25.03 32.46
C ALA A 75 2.49 25.82 33.63
N GLN A 76 3.75 25.55 34.01
CA GLN A 76 4.46 26.27 35.09
C GLN A 76 4.62 27.77 34.79
N ARG A 77 4.77 28.13 33.51
CA ARG A 77 4.88 29.52 33.07
C ARG A 77 3.56 30.30 33.21
N GLN A 78 2.43 29.60 33.34
CA GLN A 78 1.12 30.19 33.59
C GLN A 78 0.87 30.41 35.09
N THR A 79 1.30 29.48 35.95
CA THR A 79 1.06 29.53 37.40
C THR A 79 1.94 30.54 38.15
N SER A 80 3.07 30.93 37.57
CA SER A 80 4.00 31.92 38.14
C SER A 80 3.56 33.39 37.96
N ARG A 81 2.37 33.65 37.38
CA ARG A 81 1.77 34.99 37.32
C ARG A 81 0.80 35.22 38.49
N PRO A 82 0.77 36.44 39.09
CA PRO A 82 -0.10 36.75 40.22
C PRO A 82 -1.59 36.47 39.94
N GLN A 83 -2.27 35.82 40.88
CA GLN A 83 -3.70 35.54 40.84
C GLN A 83 -4.50 36.85 40.82
N GLY A 84 -5.09 37.19 39.67
CA GLY A 84 -5.91 38.39 39.51
C GLY A 84 -6.03 38.89 38.07
N TYR A 85 -5.14 38.49 37.17
CA TYR A 85 -5.22 38.89 35.76
C TYR A 85 -5.94 37.83 34.93
N HIS A 86 -7.17 38.11 34.49
CA HIS A 86 -7.85 37.29 33.49
C HIS A 86 -7.12 37.43 32.15
N GLN A 87 -6.60 36.32 31.65
CA GLN A 87 -5.76 36.32 30.47
C GLN A 87 -6.64 36.32 29.21
N PRO A 88 -6.51 37.31 28.30
CA PRO A 88 -7.32 37.33 27.09
C PRO A 88 -7.00 36.11 26.21
N GLN A 89 -8.04 35.55 25.58
CA GLN A 89 -7.90 34.54 24.54
C GLN A 89 -7.03 35.12 23.42
N GLY A 90 -5.80 34.61 23.27
CA GLY A 90 -4.80 35.16 22.33
C GLY A 90 -3.42 35.45 22.91
N THR A 91 -3.19 35.24 24.21
CA THR A 91 -1.83 35.42 24.77
C THR A 91 -0.83 34.37 24.29
N PRO A 92 0.49 34.70 24.27
CA PRO A 92 1.55 33.84 23.73
C PRO A 92 1.57 32.41 24.31
N SER A 93 1.12 32.23 25.55
CA SER A 93 1.09 30.93 26.24
C SER A 93 0.00 29.99 25.70
N HIS A 94 -1.18 30.51 25.33
CA HIS A 94 -2.23 29.70 24.69
C HIS A 94 -1.85 29.34 23.25
N ALA A 95 -1.26 30.29 22.51
CA ALA A 95 -0.75 30.05 21.16
C ALA A 95 0.34 28.97 21.15
N ALA A 96 1.30 29.01 22.09
CA ALA A 96 2.35 28.00 22.21
C ALA A 96 1.80 26.60 22.55
N ARG A 97 0.81 26.50 23.45
CA ARG A 97 0.14 25.22 23.75
C ARG A 97 -0.60 24.67 22.53
N HIS A 98 -1.38 25.52 21.85
CA HIS A 98 -2.10 25.12 20.64
C HIS A 98 -1.13 24.66 19.54
N PHE A 99 -0.04 25.40 19.32
CA PHE A 99 1.02 25.02 18.39
C PHE A 99 1.66 23.68 18.77
N LEU A 100 1.98 23.46 20.06
CA LEU A 100 2.56 22.20 20.52
C LEU A 100 1.62 21.02 20.22
N THR A 101 0.34 21.15 20.59
CA THR A 101 -0.68 20.13 20.29
C THR A 101 -0.79 19.88 18.77
N GLN A 102 -0.77 20.95 17.97
CA GLN A 102 -0.82 20.83 16.52
C GLN A 102 0.43 20.14 15.94
N PHE A 103 1.63 20.49 16.42
CA PHE A 103 2.89 19.88 16.00
C PHE A 103 2.91 18.37 16.30
N TYR A 104 2.48 17.94 17.48
CA TYR A 104 2.41 16.52 17.81
C TYR A 104 1.38 15.79 16.94
N SER A 105 0.17 16.34 16.82
CA SER A 105 -0.91 15.71 16.06
C SER A 105 -0.65 15.63 14.55
N GLN A 106 -0.08 16.68 13.94
CA GLN A 106 0.05 16.80 12.49
C GLN A 106 1.46 16.49 11.97
N THR A 107 2.48 16.39 12.83
CA THR A 107 3.87 16.11 12.41
C THR A 107 4.44 14.87 13.09
N VAL A 108 4.46 14.85 14.43
CA VAL A 108 5.10 13.75 15.18
C VAL A 108 4.32 12.45 15.02
N ASN A 109 3.01 12.46 15.27
CA ASN A 109 2.16 11.27 15.26
C ASN A 109 2.03 10.62 13.88
N VAL A 110 2.20 11.40 12.81
CA VAL A 110 2.09 10.91 11.42
C VAL A 110 3.44 10.54 10.80
N ALA A 111 4.56 10.73 11.53
CA ALA A 111 5.91 10.49 11.01
C ALA A 111 6.09 9.04 10.48
N ASP A 112 5.50 8.07 11.16
CA ASP A 112 5.57 6.65 10.79
C ASP A 112 4.83 6.33 9.48
N GLU A 113 3.85 7.16 9.08
CA GLU A 113 3.13 6.99 7.82
C GLU A 113 4.04 7.19 6.61
N LEU A 114 5.17 7.90 6.77
CA LEU A 114 6.17 8.12 5.72
C LEU A 114 6.81 6.83 5.22
N ARG A 115 6.82 5.74 6.02
CA ARG A 115 7.33 4.42 5.59
C ARG A 115 6.68 3.98 4.29
N ARG A 116 5.35 4.09 4.17
CA ARG A 116 4.61 3.62 2.99
C ARG A 116 5.08 4.32 1.70
N PRO A 117 5.00 5.65 1.55
CA PRO A 117 5.43 6.30 0.31
C PRO A 117 6.94 6.17 0.04
N ILE A 118 7.78 6.13 1.08
CA ILE A 118 9.24 5.96 0.92
C ILE A 118 9.57 4.58 0.34
N TYR A 119 8.96 3.52 0.88
CA TYR A 119 9.23 2.14 0.46
C TYR A 119 8.44 1.70 -0.78
N LEU A 120 7.35 2.40 -1.13
CA LEU A 120 6.53 2.07 -2.32
C LEU A 120 7.36 2.03 -3.61
N CYS A 121 8.36 2.90 -3.73
CA CYS A 121 9.20 2.92 -4.91
C CYS A 121 10.10 1.69 -5.07
N VAL A 122 10.38 0.98 -3.97
CA VAL A 122 11.09 -0.30 -3.96
C VAL A 122 10.09 -1.41 -4.29
N SER A 123 8.96 -1.46 -3.59
CA SER A 123 7.94 -2.49 -3.76
C SER A 123 7.35 -2.53 -5.17
N LYS A 124 7.14 -1.38 -5.81
CA LYS A 124 6.62 -1.31 -7.20
C LYS A 124 7.55 -1.88 -8.27
N ASN A 125 8.83 -2.01 -7.95
CA ASN A 125 9.84 -2.56 -8.84
C ASN A 125 10.19 -4.01 -8.47
N ALA A 126 9.54 -4.60 -7.45
CA ALA A 126 9.78 -5.98 -7.04
C ALA A 126 9.31 -7.00 -8.08
N VAL A 127 8.24 -6.68 -8.80
CA VAL A 127 7.59 -7.54 -9.81
C VAL A 127 7.39 -6.74 -11.09
N ASN A 128 7.68 -7.33 -12.23
CA ASN A 128 7.41 -6.73 -13.53
C ASN A 128 5.93 -6.94 -13.91
N ILE A 129 5.05 -6.14 -13.31
CA ILE A 129 3.59 -6.21 -13.49
C ILE A 129 3.19 -6.26 -14.97
N ARG A 130 3.86 -5.47 -15.82
CA ARG A 130 3.56 -5.42 -17.26
C ARG A 130 3.84 -6.76 -17.94
N GLN A 131 4.96 -7.40 -17.61
CA GLN A 131 5.28 -8.72 -18.14
C GLN A 131 4.28 -9.78 -17.65
N ILE A 132 3.91 -9.75 -16.36
CA ILE A 132 2.92 -10.67 -15.81
C ILE A 132 1.57 -10.52 -16.52
N LEU A 133 1.06 -9.30 -16.70
CA LEU A 133 -0.20 -9.06 -17.43
C LEU A 133 -0.12 -9.54 -18.89
N ASN A 134 1.01 -9.36 -19.56
CA ASN A 134 1.22 -9.86 -20.92
C ASN A 134 1.25 -11.40 -20.99
N LEU A 135 1.72 -12.08 -19.94
CA LEU A 135 1.68 -13.54 -19.86
C LEU A 135 0.26 -14.02 -19.56
N MET A 136 -0.46 -13.34 -18.66
CA MET A 136 -1.86 -13.65 -18.35
C MET A 136 -2.78 -13.48 -19.57
N SER A 137 -2.49 -12.53 -20.48
CA SER A 137 -3.27 -12.36 -21.71
C SER A 137 -3.02 -13.46 -22.76
N GLN A 138 -1.98 -14.27 -22.60
CA GLN A 138 -1.68 -15.42 -23.46
C GLN A 138 -2.26 -16.72 -22.92
N VAL A 139 -2.80 -16.72 -21.70
CA VAL A 139 -3.47 -17.89 -21.11
C VAL A 139 -4.82 -18.06 -21.79
N ASP A 140 -5.12 -19.30 -22.17
CA ASP A 140 -6.46 -19.67 -22.64
C ASP A 140 -7.39 -19.86 -21.44
N TRP A 141 -8.42 -19.01 -21.36
CA TRP A 141 -9.43 -19.02 -20.30
C TRP A 141 -10.71 -19.76 -20.72
N GLU A 142 -10.75 -20.36 -21.90
CA GLU A 142 -11.85 -21.20 -22.42
C GLU A 142 -11.55 -22.70 -22.26
N VAL A 143 -11.02 -23.07 -21.10
CA VAL A 143 -10.65 -24.47 -20.82
C VAL A 143 -11.90 -25.37 -20.72
N PRO A 144 -11.97 -26.51 -21.43
CA PRO A 144 -13.12 -27.41 -21.37
C PRO A 144 -13.25 -28.14 -20.03
N ASP A 145 -12.11 -28.58 -19.48
CA ASP A 145 -12.04 -29.38 -18.26
C ASP A 145 -11.29 -28.65 -17.14
N VAL A 146 -11.45 -29.13 -15.91
CA VAL A 146 -10.72 -28.60 -14.75
C VAL A 146 -9.25 -29.00 -14.86
N MET A 147 -8.36 -28.02 -14.85
CA MET A 147 -6.91 -28.24 -14.89
C MET A 147 -6.36 -28.68 -13.55
N SER A 148 -5.28 -29.47 -13.59
CA SER A 148 -4.53 -29.90 -12.40
C SER A 148 -3.26 -29.08 -12.18
N GLU A 149 -2.82 -28.32 -13.20
CA GLU A 149 -1.61 -27.51 -13.18
C GLU A 149 -1.96 -26.02 -13.28
N HIS A 150 -1.18 -25.19 -12.60
CA HIS A 150 -1.29 -23.73 -12.66
C HIS A 150 -0.60 -23.16 -13.91
N SER A 151 -1.01 -21.97 -14.31
CA SER A 151 -0.46 -21.23 -15.43
C SER A 151 1.01 -20.83 -15.21
N SER A 152 1.82 -20.90 -16.27
CA SER A 152 3.27 -20.64 -16.20
C SER A 152 3.66 -19.25 -15.69
N TYR A 153 2.77 -18.24 -15.82
CA TYR A 153 3.02 -16.90 -15.29
C TYR A 153 3.18 -16.90 -13.76
N ILE A 154 2.57 -17.86 -13.05
CA ILE A 154 2.69 -18.01 -11.60
C ILE A 154 4.13 -18.33 -11.20
N ASP A 155 4.81 -19.19 -11.95
CA ASP A 155 6.20 -19.54 -11.64
C ASP A 155 7.16 -18.37 -11.92
N ILE A 156 6.87 -17.57 -12.95
CA ILE A 156 7.61 -16.33 -13.25
C ILE A 156 7.40 -15.32 -12.13
N LEU A 157 6.15 -15.11 -11.71
CA LEU A 157 5.78 -14.23 -10.61
C LEU A 157 6.48 -14.63 -9.28
N LEU A 158 6.44 -15.93 -8.94
CA LEU A 158 7.09 -16.44 -7.73
C LEU A 158 8.61 -16.30 -7.78
N ARG A 159 9.23 -16.49 -8.96
CA ARG A 159 10.66 -16.26 -9.16
C ARG A 159 11.02 -14.79 -8.90
N GLU A 160 10.23 -13.84 -9.36
CA GLU A 160 10.46 -12.42 -9.09
C GLU A 160 10.37 -12.11 -7.59
N LEU A 161 9.36 -12.67 -6.90
CA LEU A 161 9.24 -12.53 -5.44
C LEU A 161 10.40 -13.18 -4.67
N GLN A 162 10.91 -14.32 -5.14
CA GLN A 162 12.07 -14.96 -4.56
C GLN A 162 13.35 -14.12 -4.74
N VAL A 163 13.54 -13.54 -5.93
CA VAL A 163 14.65 -12.61 -6.20
C VAL A 163 14.55 -11.38 -5.30
N PHE A 164 13.35 -10.83 -5.13
CA PHE A 164 13.10 -9.74 -4.20
C PHE A 164 13.46 -10.12 -2.76
N ALA A 165 13.04 -11.30 -2.29
CA ALA A 165 13.37 -11.81 -0.96
C ALA A 165 14.89 -11.94 -0.75
N MET A 166 15.60 -12.57 -1.70
CA MET A 166 17.06 -12.71 -1.63
C MET A 166 17.78 -11.35 -1.57
N ARG A 167 17.35 -10.38 -2.38
CA ARG A 167 17.91 -9.03 -2.35
C ARG A 167 17.61 -8.29 -1.04
N LEU A 168 16.44 -8.53 -0.45
CA LEU A 168 16.07 -7.94 0.83
C LEU A 168 16.94 -8.51 1.97
N GLU A 169 17.26 -9.80 1.94
CA GLU A 169 18.21 -10.43 2.88
C GLU A 169 19.63 -9.88 2.70
N GLU A 170 20.07 -9.69 1.45
CA GLU A 170 21.37 -9.07 1.14
C GLU A 170 21.46 -7.62 1.63
N VAL A 171 20.36 -6.85 1.59
CA VAL A 171 20.32 -5.53 2.23
C VAL A 171 20.38 -5.67 3.76
N GLY A 172 19.69 -6.67 4.32
CA GLY A 172 19.69 -6.98 5.74
C GLY A 172 21.05 -7.37 6.33
N SER A 173 21.96 -7.88 5.49
CA SER A 173 23.35 -8.13 5.90
C SER A 173 24.17 -6.85 6.08
N ARG A 174 23.74 -5.74 5.46
CA ARG A 174 24.43 -4.44 5.48
C ARG A 174 23.83 -3.47 6.48
N VAL A 175 22.51 -3.44 6.61
CA VAL A 175 21.77 -2.56 7.51
C VAL A 175 20.67 -3.36 8.22
N PRO A 176 20.51 -3.24 9.56
CA PRO A 176 19.41 -3.88 10.26
C PRO A 176 18.06 -3.42 9.71
N VAL A 177 17.23 -4.37 9.27
CA VAL A 177 15.88 -4.09 8.76
C VAL A 177 14.86 -4.37 9.86
N PRO A 178 14.16 -3.34 10.39
CA PRO A 178 13.12 -3.56 11.39
C PRO A 178 11.96 -4.40 10.85
N SER A 179 11.29 -5.16 11.73
CA SER A 179 10.11 -5.95 11.35
C SER A 179 8.99 -5.11 10.73
N SER A 180 8.81 -3.86 11.20
CA SER A 180 7.85 -2.90 10.62
C SER A 180 8.13 -2.61 9.15
N VAL A 181 9.42 -2.52 8.76
CA VAL A 181 9.85 -2.32 7.38
C VAL A 181 9.58 -3.55 6.53
N HIS A 182 9.92 -4.74 7.02
CA HIS A 182 9.58 -6.01 6.35
C HIS A 182 8.08 -6.12 6.06
N ILE A 183 7.24 -5.80 7.05
CA ILE A 183 5.78 -5.82 6.92
C ILE A 183 5.33 -4.84 5.85
N VAL A 184 5.78 -3.58 5.88
CA VAL A 184 5.35 -2.57 4.90
C VAL A 184 5.78 -2.93 3.48
N LEU A 185 7.02 -3.39 3.29
CA LEU A 185 7.53 -3.80 1.98
C LEU A 185 6.68 -4.93 1.40
N TRP A 186 6.50 -6.02 2.16
CA TRP A 186 5.74 -7.18 1.70
C TRP A 186 4.24 -6.87 1.55
N GLN A 187 3.63 -6.08 2.42
CA GLN A 187 2.24 -5.61 2.24
C GLN A 187 2.07 -4.92 0.88
N GLN A 188 2.99 -4.03 0.52
CA GLN A 188 2.90 -3.30 -0.74
C GLN A 188 3.16 -4.20 -1.96
N VAL A 189 4.13 -5.10 -1.88
CA VAL A 189 4.40 -6.06 -2.96
C VAL A 189 3.21 -6.98 -3.18
N ILE A 190 2.65 -7.57 -2.11
CA ILE A 190 1.50 -8.46 -2.21
C ILE A 190 0.25 -7.71 -2.68
N ALA A 191 0.03 -6.47 -2.22
CA ALA A 191 -1.08 -5.65 -2.73
C ALA A 191 -0.99 -5.45 -4.24
N LEU A 192 0.19 -5.09 -4.77
CA LEU A 192 0.42 -4.94 -6.21
C LEU A 192 0.22 -6.24 -6.99
N VAL A 193 0.64 -7.37 -6.43
CA VAL A 193 0.41 -8.69 -7.04
C VAL A 193 -1.08 -9.03 -7.06
N CYS A 194 -1.81 -8.80 -5.95
CA CYS A 194 -3.26 -8.97 -5.91
C CYS A 194 -4.00 -8.03 -6.88
N ASP A 195 -3.52 -6.80 -7.08
CA ASP A 195 -4.03 -5.89 -8.12
C ASP A 195 -3.81 -6.49 -9.52
N THR A 196 -2.62 -7.05 -9.73
CA THR A 196 -2.25 -7.70 -11.00
C THR A 196 -3.13 -8.91 -11.31
N PHE A 197 -3.46 -9.73 -10.31
CA PHE A 197 -4.37 -10.87 -10.48
C PHE A 197 -5.76 -10.42 -10.92
N VAL A 198 -6.37 -9.49 -10.19
CA VAL A 198 -7.73 -8.99 -10.53
C VAL A 198 -7.72 -8.34 -11.92
N GLU A 199 -6.71 -7.54 -12.23
CA GLU A 199 -6.57 -6.89 -13.53
C GLU A 199 -6.38 -7.91 -14.66
N GLY A 200 -5.52 -8.92 -14.47
CA GLY A 200 -5.31 -9.97 -15.44
C GLY A 200 -6.54 -10.85 -15.65
N PHE A 201 -7.26 -11.21 -14.59
CA PHE A 201 -8.52 -11.96 -14.68
C PHE A 201 -9.65 -11.14 -15.32
N ALA A 202 -9.69 -9.82 -15.11
CA ALA A 202 -10.60 -8.96 -15.85
C ALA A 202 -10.25 -8.88 -17.35
N ASN A 203 -8.96 -8.95 -17.68
CA ASN A 203 -8.47 -8.92 -19.06
C ASN A 203 -8.53 -10.28 -19.77
N ALA A 204 -8.82 -11.39 -19.06
CA ALA A 204 -9.02 -12.73 -19.59
C ALA A 204 -10.07 -12.80 -20.72
N GLY A 205 -10.90 -11.76 -20.86
CA GLY A 205 -11.81 -11.57 -21.97
C GLY A 205 -13.27 -11.70 -21.53
N ARG A 206 -14.18 -11.53 -22.50
CA ARG A 206 -15.62 -11.67 -22.26
C ARG A 206 -16.05 -13.12 -22.09
N HIS A 207 -15.18 -14.07 -22.39
CA HIS A 207 -15.46 -15.49 -22.40
C HIS A 207 -14.48 -16.24 -21.51
N CYS A 208 -14.93 -16.59 -20.31
CA CYS A 208 -14.22 -17.45 -19.38
C CYS A 208 -15.12 -18.64 -19.04
N SER A 209 -14.68 -19.84 -19.41
CA SER A 209 -15.41 -21.09 -19.18
C SER A 209 -15.42 -21.48 -17.70
N ASN A 210 -16.20 -22.49 -17.34
CA ASN A 210 -16.15 -23.03 -15.97
C ASN A 210 -14.77 -23.62 -15.64
N GLY A 211 -14.11 -24.27 -16.61
CA GLY A 211 -12.72 -24.74 -16.47
C GLY A 211 -11.74 -23.58 -16.27
N GLY A 212 -11.87 -22.50 -17.04
CA GLY A 212 -11.04 -21.29 -16.90
C GLY A 212 -11.21 -20.59 -15.55
N ARG A 213 -12.43 -20.52 -15.01
CA ARG A 213 -12.66 -20.00 -13.64
C ARG A 213 -12.01 -20.88 -12.58
N GLY A 214 -12.07 -22.20 -12.77
CA GLY A 214 -11.34 -23.16 -11.95
C GLY A 214 -9.83 -22.94 -12.02
N LEU A 215 -9.30 -22.66 -13.21
CA LEU A 215 -7.89 -22.32 -13.41
C LEU A 215 -7.50 -21.01 -12.70
N MET A 216 -8.33 -19.95 -12.75
CA MET A 216 -8.09 -18.72 -11.97
C MET A 216 -7.97 -18.99 -10.46
N GLN A 217 -8.85 -19.84 -9.94
CA GLN A 217 -8.83 -20.25 -8.53
C GLN A 217 -7.58 -21.07 -8.21
N LEU A 218 -7.21 -22.02 -9.07
CA LEU A 218 -6.01 -22.85 -8.94
C LEU A 218 -4.75 -21.99 -8.93
N ASP A 219 -4.62 -21.09 -9.90
CA ASP A 219 -3.49 -20.17 -10.07
C ASP A 219 -3.25 -19.34 -8.81
N PHE A 220 -4.31 -18.71 -8.29
CA PHE A 220 -4.21 -17.91 -7.08
C PHE A 220 -3.91 -18.77 -5.83
N THR A 221 -4.47 -19.97 -5.74
CA THR A 221 -4.22 -20.90 -4.62
C THR A 221 -2.76 -21.38 -4.61
N GLN A 222 -2.21 -21.72 -5.78
CA GLN A 222 -0.81 -22.12 -5.93
C GLN A 222 0.14 -20.97 -5.61
N PHE A 223 -0.19 -19.76 -6.07
CA PHE A 223 0.53 -18.55 -5.69
C PHE A 223 0.58 -18.36 -4.17
N LEU A 224 -0.58 -18.41 -3.50
CA LEU A 224 -0.67 -18.24 -2.05
C LEU A 224 0.17 -19.29 -1.30
N SER A 225 0.04 -20.57 -1.66
CA SER A 225 0.77 -21.65 -1.00
C SER A 225 2.29 -21.47 -1.12
N LYS A 226 2.79 -21.12 -2.30
CA LYS A 226 4.22 -20.96 -2.54
C LYS A 226 4.78 -19.66 -1.97
N VAL A 227 4.04 -18.55 -2.03
CA VAL A 227 4.50 -17.27 -1.46
C VAL A 227 4.53 -17.32 0.07
N GLU A 228 3.64 -18.07 0.71
CA GLU A 228 3.71 -18.33 2.16
C GLU A 228 5.02 -18.99 2.57
N VAL A 229 5.57 -19.88 1.74
CA VAL A 229 6.90 -20.49 1.98
C VAL A 229 8.00 -19.44 1.84
N ILE A 230 7.98 -18.61 0.78
CA ILE A 230 8.96 -17.53 0.58
C ILE A 230 8.99 -16.58 1.78
N LEU A 231 7.81 -16.18 2.26
CA LEU A 231 7.66 -15.31 3.43
C LEU A 231 8.11 -15.99 4.73
N GLY A 232 7.93 -17.30 4.86
CA GLY A 232 8.32 -18.08 6.03
C GLY A 232 9.81 -18.46 6.09
N SER A 233 10.45 -18.60 4.93
CA SER A 233 11.89 -18.87 4.79
C SER A 233 12.73 -17.62 4.93
N SER A 234 12.21 -16.45 4.54
CA SER A 234 12.88 -15.18 4.74
C SER A 234 13.16 -15.02 6.24
N ASN A 235 14.41 -14.79 6.63
CA ASN A 235 14.90 -14.84 8.01
C ASN A 235 14.41 -13.67 8.90
N SER A 236 13.12 -13.33 8.79
CA SER A 236 12.34 -12.42 9.63
C SER A 236 12.12 -13.03 11.03
N GLY A 237 13.18 -13.61 11.60
CA GLY A 237 13.25 -14.18 12.94
C GLY A 237 12.98 -13.19 14.07
N GLY A 238 12.79 -11.90 13.77
CA GLY A 238 12.37 -10.88 14.72
C GLY A 238 10.91 -10.99 15.18
N CYS A 239 10.03 -11.69 14.47
CA CYS A 239 8.61 -11.81 14.86
C CYS A 239 8.34 -13.01 15.81
N ARG A 240 9.35 -13.82 16.14
CA ARG A 240 9.21 -14.88 17.16
C ARG A 240 9.38 -14.35 18.60
N GLY A 241 9.72 -13.07 18.77
CA GLY A 241 9.90 -12.43 20.07
C GLY A 241 8.74 -11.51 20.46
N ARG A 242 8.05 -11.86 21.55
CA ARG A 242 6.96 -11.13 22.24
C ARG A 242 5.58 -11.15 21.57
N GLY A 243 4.83 -12.22 21.85
CA GLY A 243 3.36 -12.16 22.04
C GLY A 243 2.47 -12.21 20.81
N VAL A 244 3.02 -12.17 19.60
CA VAL A 244 2.21 -12.25 18.37
C VAL A 244 2.03 -13.71 17.97
N GLN A 245 0.85 -14.29 18.22
CA GLN A 245 0.51 -15.67 17.82
C GLN A 245 0.74 -15.89 16.31
N GLY A 246 1.23 -17.08 15.96
CA GLY A 246 1.92 -17.49 14.72
C GLY A 246 1.19 -17.37 13.37
N ASN A 247 0.09 -16.62 13.32
CA ASN A 247 -0.77 -16.35 12.18
C ASN A 247 -1.08 -14.85 12.00
N THR A 248 -0.79 -14.00 13.00
CA THR A 248 -1.12 -12.57 12.96
C THR A 248 -0.28 -11.81 11.92
N TRP A 249 1.02 -12.08 11.83
CA TRP A 249 1.91 -11.41 10.86
C TRP A 249 1.51 -11.72 9.40
N ARG A 250 0.99 -12.93 9.15
CA ARG A 250 0.44 -13.35 7.86
C ARG A 250 -0.80 -12.52 7.52
N ASN A 251 -1.72 -12.42 8.46
CA ASN A 251 -2.92 -11.60 8.30
C ASN A 251 -2.57 -10.12 8.06
N CYS A 252 -1.48 -9.62 8.66
CA CYS A 252 -1.01 -8.27 8.39
C CYS A 252 -0.50 -8.10 6.95
N ILE A 253 0.27 -9.06 6.39
CA ILE A 253 0.84 -8.93 5.03
C ILE A 253 -0.23 -9.07 3.95
N PHE A 254 -1.06 -10.10 4.03
CA PHE A 254 -2.10 -10.34 3.03
C PHE A 254 -3.29 -9.39 3.19
N GLY A 255 -3.59 -8.97 4.43
CA GLY A 255 -4.67 -8.04 4.74
C GLY A 255 -6.00 -8.42 4.08
N SER A 256 -6.73 -7.42 3.59
CA SER A 256 -7.94 -7.60 2.77
C SER A 256 -7.63 -7.95 1.31
N ASN A 257 -6.38 -7.83 0.84
CA ASN A 257 -6.02 -8.02 -0.58
C ASN A 257 -6.27 -9.46 -1.04
N LYS A 258 -5.98 -10.44 -0.19
CA LYS A 258 -6.32 -11.85 -0.46
C LYS A 258 -7.82 -12.03 -0.67
N GLY A 259 -8.62 -11.51 0.27
CA GLY A 259 -10.08 -11.59 0.24
C GLY A 259 -10.65 -10.95 -1.03
N ARG A 260 -10.07 -9.84 -1.48
CA ARG A 260 -10.47 -9.18 -2.72
C ARG A 260 -10.27 -10.06 -3.96
N VAL A 261 -9.12 -10.71 -4.14
CA VAL A 261 -8.93 -11.62 -5.30
C VAL A 261 -9.90 -12.79 -5.24
N GLU A 262 -10.04 -13.43 -4.08
CA GLU A 262 -10.97 -14.56 -3.90
C GLU A 262 -12.43 -14.16 -4.14
N ALA A 263 -12.85 -12.99 -3.65
CA ALA A 263 -14.19 -12.47 -3.84
C ALA A 263 -14.47 -12.22 -5.33
N TYR A 264 -13.50 -11.65 -6.07
CA TYR A 264 -13.62 -11.45 -7.51
C TYR A 264 -13.80 -12.78 -8.27
N VAL A 265 -12.99 -13.80 -7.97
CA VAL A 265 -13.13 -15.13 -8.61
C VAL A 265 -14.46 -15.79 -8.24
N LYS A 266 -14.90 -15.69 -6.97
CA LYS A 266 -16.20 -16.20 -6.51
C LYS A 266 -17.38 -15.48 -7.17
N ALA A 267 -17.21 -14.22 -7.57
CA ALA A 267 -18.27 -13.44 -8.20
C ALA A 267 -18.73 -14.03 -9.55
N PHE A 268 -17.87 -14.77 -10.25
CA PHE A 268 -18.24 -15.47 -11.49
C PHE A 268 -19.32 -16.55 -11.28
N TYR A 269 -19.46 -17.06 -10.07
CA TYR A 269 -20.43 -18.10 -9.71
C TYR A 269 -21.74 -17.53 -9.16
N GLN A 270 -21.86 -16.21 -9.04
CA GLN A 270 -23.08 -15.58 -8.53
C GLN A 270 -24.21 -15.67 -9.57
N PRO A 271 -25.44 -16.02 -9.15
CA PRO A 271 -26.60 -15.88 -10.01
C PRO A 271 -26.87 -14.40 -10.29
N GLU A 272 -27.59 -14.08 -11.35
CA GLU A 272 -27.80 -12.69 -11.80
C GLU A 272 -28.40 -11.77 -10.71
N THR A 273 -29.31 -12.31 -9.89
CA THR A 273 -29.92 -11.57 -8.76
C THR A 273 -28.91 -11.28 -7.65
N GLY A 274 -28.01 -12.22 -7.37
CA GLY A 274 -26.93 -12.05 -6.39
C GLY A 274 -25.81 -11.15 -6.91
N LEU A 275 -25.53 -11.19 -8.22
CA LEU A 275 -24.50 -10.39 -8.84
C LEU A 275 -24.79 -8.89 -8.75
N GLU A 276 -26.06 -8.47 -8.87
CA GLU A 276 -26.43 -7.06 -8.68
C GLU A 276 -26.07 -6.58 -7.27
N GLN A 277 -26.49 -7.33 -6.24
CA GLN A 277 -26.20 -6.97 -4.85
C GLN A 277 -24.69 -6.96 -4.62
N TRP A 278 -23.97 -7.96 -5.14
CA TRP A 278 -22.53 -8.06 -5.03
C TRP A 278 -21.81 -6.84 -5.64
N ILE A 279 -22.24 -6.36 -6.80
CA ILE A 279 -21.69 -5.15 -7.45
C ILE A 279 -21.92 -3.91 -6.58
N ARG A 280 -23.09 -3.79 -5.94
CA ARG A 280 -23.38 -2.66 -5.04
C ARG A 280 -22.49 -2.69 -3.80
N ASP A 281 -22.31 -3.87 -3.22
CA ASP A 281 -21.52 -4.06 -2.00
C ASP A 281 -20.02 -3.85 -2.25
N HIS A 282 -19.50 -4.28 -3.40
CA HIS A 282 -18.07 -4.27 -3.71
C HIS A 282 -17.67 -3.22 -4.76
N GLY A 283 -18.58 -2.32 -5.16
CA GLY A 283 -18.34 -1.37 -6.24
C GLY A 283 -17.16 -0.42 -6.01
N MET A 284 -16.80 -0.20 -4.74
CA MET A 284 -15.64 0.63 -4.36
C MET A 284 -14.32 -0.13 -4.38
N GLU A 285 -14.35 -1.46 -4.39
CA GLU A 285 -13.16 -2.31 -4.31
C GLU A 285 -12.54 -2.60 -5.68
N TYR A 286 -13.36 -2.52 -6.74
CA TYR A 286 -12.97 -2.86 -8.11
C TYR A 286 -13.09 -1.66 -9.05
N SER A 287 -12.36 -1.69 -10.16
CA SER A 287 -12.51 -0.68 -11.21
C SER A 287 -13.76 -0.95 -12.06
N THR A 288 -14.31 0.11 -12.67
CA THR A 288 -15.43 0.03 -13.62
C THR A 288 -15.15 -1.00 -14.71
N LYS A 289 -13.90 -1.05 -15.21
CA LYS A 289 -13.46 -2.04 -16.21
C LYS A 289 -13.54 -3.47 -15.69
N GLN A 290 -13.08 -3.72 -14.46
CA GLN A 290 -13.11 -5.05 -13.82
C GLN A 290 -14.56 -5.53 -13.63
N LEU A 291 -15.45 -4.66 -13.15
CA LEU A 291 -16.87 -4.99 -12.98
C LEU A 291 -17.56 -5.23 -14.33
N THR A 292 -17.29 -4.40 -15.34
CA THR A 292 -17.80 -4.58 -16.70
C THR A 292 -17.33 -5.91 -17.31
N ALA A 293 -16.07 -6.31 -17.10
CA ALA A 293 -15.55 -7.59 -17.57
C ALA A 293 -16.30 -8.78 -16.94
N LEU A 294 -16.46 -8.75 -15.61
CA LEU A 294 -17.21 -9.76 -14.86
C LEU A 294 -18.65 -9.91 -15.36
N VAL A 295 -19.40 -8.81 -15.44
CA VAL A 295 -20.79 -8.80 -15.94
C VAL A 295 -20.85 -9.29 -17.38
N GLY A 296 -19.87 -8.89 -18.20
CA GLY A 296 -19.73 -9.34 -19.58
C GLY A 296 -19.65 -10.86 -19.69
N CYS A 297 -18.96 -11.51 -18.76
CA CYS A 297 -18.78 -12.96 -18.73
C CYS A 297 -19.93 -13.72 -18.06
N VAL A 298 -20.49 -13.23 -16.94
CA VAL A 298 -21.55 -13.94 -16.21
C VAL A 298 -22.88 -13.86 -16.96
N SER A 299 -23.20 -12.71 -17.56
CA SER A 299 -24.47 -12.45 -18.24
C SER A 299 -24.38 -12.59 -19.77
N GLN A 300 -23.47 -13.43 -20.29
CA GLN A 300 -23.29 -13.62 -21.74
C GLN A 300 -24.59 -14.01 -22.46
N ASN A 301 -25.37 -14.90 -21.84
CA ASN A 301 -26.59 -15.45 -22.43
C ASN A 301 -27.83 -14.57 -22.20
N ASN A 302 -27.76 -13.57 -21.31
CA ASN A 302 -28.90 -12.73 -20.95
C ASN A 302 -28.63 -11.24 -21.22
N LYS A 303 -28.92 -10.82 -22.45
CA LYS A 303 -28.69 -9.45 -22.93
C LYS A 303 -29.39 -8.38 -22.07
N LYS A 304 -30.61 -8.67 -21.58
CA LYS A 304 -31.41 -7.73 -20.77
C LYS A 304 -30.78 -7.53 -19.41
N SER A 305 -30.39 -8.62 -18.75
CA SER A 305 -29.71 -8.59 -17.45
C SER A 305 -28.35 -7.90 -17.56
N ARG A 306 -27.57 -8.24 -18.58
CA ARG A 306 -26.30 -7.59 -18.89
C ARG A 306 -26.44 -6.07 -19.03
N GLN A 307 -27.40 -5.59 -19.84
CA GLN A 307 -27.61 -4.15 -20.02
C GLN A 307 -28.00 -3.45 -18.71
N ARG A 308 -28.86 -4.08 -17.90
CA ARG A 308 -29.27 -3.56 -16.60
C ARG A 308 -28.09 -3.42 -15.64
N LEU A 309 -27.25 -4.45 -15.52
CA LEU A 309 -26.07 -4.43 -14.66
C LEU A 309 -25.02 -3.42 -15.13
N MET A 310 -24.81 -3.28 -16.45
CA MET A 310 -23.93 -2.25 -17.01
C MET A 310 -24.40 -0.84 -16.65
N ASN A 311 -25.71 -0.57 -16.74
CA ASN A 311 -26.28 0.73 -16.36
C ASN A 311 -26.02 1.05 -14.87
N ILE A 312 -26.13 0.05 -13.98
CA ILE A 312 -25.83 0.22 -12.54
C ILE A 312 -24.36 0.59 -12.34
N ILE A 313 -23.43 -0.10 -13.02
CA ILE A 313 -22.00 0.20 -12.94
C ILE A 313 -21.72 1.64 -13.41
N GLU A 314 -22.34 2.08 -14.51
CA GLU A 314 -22.19 3.44 -15.01
C GLU A 314 -22.81 4.50 -14.07
N GLU A 315 -23.96 4.21 -13.47
CA GLU A 315 -24.58 5.10 -12.48
C GLU A 315 -23.68 5.27 -11.26
N MET A 316 -23.05 4.19 -10.79
CA MET A 316 -22.08 4.24 -9.68
C MET A 316 -20.83 5.04 -10.04
N ASP A 317 -20.30 4.88 -11.26
CA ASP A 317 -19.16 5.64 -11.76
C ASP A 317 -19.48 7.14 -11.88
N ARG A 318 -20.66 7.48 -12.42
CA ARG A 318 -21.16 8.87 -12.54
C ARG A 318 -21.44 9.53 -11.20
N SER A 319 -21.85 8.74 -10.22
CA SER A 319 -22.10 9.24 -8.86
C SER A 319 -20.81 9.57 -8.11
N GLY A 320 -19.64 9.38 -8.75
CA GLY A 320 -18.33 9.74 -8.20
C GLY A 320 -17.76 8.73 -7.22
N ARG A 321 -18.33 7.51 -7.18
CA ARG A 321 -18.31 6.60 -6.04
C ARG A 321 -19.06 7.15 -4.82
#